data_AF-A0A1H3I876-F1
#
_entry.id   AF-A0A1H3I876-F1
#
_cell.length_a   1.000
_cell.length_b   1.000
_cell.length_c   1.000
_cell.angle_alpha   90.00
_cell.angle_beta   90.00
_cell.angle_gamma   90.00
#
_symmetry.space_group_name_H-M   'P 1'
#
loop_
_entity.id
_entity.type
_entity.pdbx_description
1 polymer ?
#
loop_
_entity_poly.entity_id
_entity_poly.type
_entity_poly.pdbx_seq_one_letter_code
_entity_poly.pdbx_strand_id
1 'polypeptide(L)'
;MNYFMVLGIIFGLAALLKPVYMHLFPWDENTFIEKFYSEKRPPWIIPIVLVGLILVTLTWYLHFTLDVPNSIYIAVLFSLTALKGLTLLLDYGRFQKAVARMLRKDKGRGIILIDIGVAVFGLIVLVVTFLVY
;
A
#
# COMPACT_ATOMS: atom_id res chain seq x y z
N MET A 1 -23.92 1.50 0.19
CA MET A 1 -22.50 1.51 -0.17
C MET A 1 -22.08 0.09 -0.46
N ASN A 2 -21.63 -0.21 -1.68
CA ASN A 2 -21.15 -1.55 -2.02
C ASN A 2 -19.73 -1.77 -1.45
N TYR A 3 -19.29 -3.03 -1.39
CA TYR A 3 -17.98 -3.42 -0.88
C TYR A 3 -16.83 -2.65 -1.56
N PHE A 4 -16.88 -2.50 -2.88
CA PHE A 4 -15.81 -1.88 -3.68
C PHE A 4 -15.68 -0.37 -3.42
N MET A 5 -16.79 0.33 -3.20
CA MET A 5 -16.79 1.73 -2.82
C MET A 5 -16.18 1.94 -1.43
N VAL A 6 -16.58 1.09 -0.46
CA VAL A 6 -15.99 1.13 0.89
C VAL A 6 -14.49 0.85 0.83
N LEU A 7 -14.09 -0.20 0.11
CA LEU A 7 -12.69 -0.58 -0.05
C LEU A 7 -11.89 0.54 -0.72
N GLY A 8 -12.42 1.11 -1.81
CA GLY A 8 -11.79 2.21 -2.54
C GLY A 8 -11.62 3.47 -1.69
N ILE A 9 -12.64 3.86 -0.92
CA ILE A 9 -12.55 5.00 -0.01
C ILE A 9 -11.51 4.75 1.08
N ILE A 10 -11.58 3.61 1.78
CA ILE A 10 -10.64 3.31 2.87
C ILE A 10 -9.21 3.23 2.35
N PHE A 11 -9.01 2.52 1.24
CA PHE A 11 -7.69 2.32 0.65
C PHE A 11 -7.11 3.62 0.09
N GLY A 12 -7.92 4.39 -0.64
CA GLY A 12 -7.55 5.68 -1.19
C GLY A 12 -7.20 6.69 -0.10
N LEU A 13 -8.01 6.79 0.97
CA LEU A 13 -7.72 7.62 2.13
C LEU A 13 -6.45 7.18 2.86
N ALA A 14 -6.27 5.87 3.10
CA ALA A 14 -5.08 5.36 3.76
C ALA A 14 -3.80 5.66 2.98
N ALA A 15 -3.84 5.57 1.65
CA ALA A 15 -2.72 5.94 0.78
C ALA A 15 -2.50 7.47 0.74
N LEU A 16 -3.56 8.25 0.61
CA LEU A 16 -3.49 9.71 0.52
C LEU A 16 -2.99 10.37 1.81
N LEU A 17 -3.48 9.89 2.96
CA LEU A 17 -3.15 10.44 4.26
C LEU A 17 -1.81 9.93 4.80
N LYS A 18 -1.23 8.90 4.17
CA LYS A 18 0.06 8.35 4.62
C LYS A 18 1.17 9.39 4.72
N PRO A 19 1.47 10.13 3.65
CA PRO A 19 2.49 11.18 3.70
C PRO A 19 2.14 12.27 4.70
N VAL A 20 0.85 12.60 4.81
CA VAL A 20 0.35 13.66 5.68
C VAL A 20 0.69 13.35 7.14
N TYR A 21 0.41 12.14 7.64
CA TYR A 21 0.79 11.81 9.01
C TYR A 21 2.30 11.60 9.18
N MET A 22 3.00 11.07 8.18
CA MET A 22 4.45 10.83 8.29
C MET A 22 5.28 12.12 8.30
N HIS A 23 4.79 13.19 7.66
CA HIS A 23 5.49 14.46 7.54
C HIS A 23 4.98 15.56 8.49
N LEU A 24 3.70 15.52 8.91
CA LEU A 24 3.17 16.51 9.86
C LEU A 24 3.55 16.19 11.31
N PHE A 25 3.75 14.91 11.66
CA PHE A 25 4.26 14.57 12.98
C PHE A 25 5.79 14.76 13.00
N PRO A 26 6.35 15.43 14.03
CA PRO A 26 7.79 15.65 14.17
C PRO A 26 8.47 14.35 14.63
N TRP A 27 8.34 13.27 13.86
CA TRP A 27 9.06 12.01 14.07
C TRP A 27 10.23 11.92 13.09
N ASP A 28 11.21 11.06 13.38
CA ASP A 28 12.25 10.73 12.40
C ASP A 28 11.79 9.55 11.54
N GLU A 29 11.24 9.86 10.36
CA GLU A 29 10.69 8.88 9.43
C GLU A 29 11.75 7.90 8.92
N ASN A 30 12.97 8.40 8.67
CA ASN A 30 14.04 7.56 8.18
C ASN A 30 14.43 6.53 9.22
N THR A 31 14.60 6.97 10.47
CA THR A 31 14.92 6.08 11.60
C THR A 31 13.77 5.10 11.89
N PHE A 32 12.50 5.54 11.77
CA PHE A 32 11.35 4.65 11.90
C PHE A 32 11.34 3.57 10.82
N ILE A 33 11.49 3.95 9.55
CA ILE A 33 11.49 3.02 8.40
C ILE A 33 12.66 2.04 8.49
N GLU A 34 13.84 2.50 8.91
CA GLU A 34 15.01 1.65 9.13
C GLU A 34 14.74 0.58 10.20
N LYS A 35 14.14 0.97 11.34
CA LYS A 35 13.78 0.04 12.41
C LYS A 35 12.64 -0.89 12.01
N PHE A 36 11.65 -0.37 11.28
CA PHE A 36 10.47 -1.11 10.84
C PHE A 36 10.85 -2.16 9.78
N TYR A 37 11.78 -1.85 8.88
CA TYR A 37 12.31 -2.79 7.88
C TYR A 37 13.77 -3.17 8.17
N SER A 38 13.99 -3.78 9.34
CA SER A 38 15.31 -4.27 9.76
C SER A 38 15.90 -5.27 8.77
N GLU A 39 17.23 -5.41 8.72
CA GLU A 39 17.92 -6.34 7.80
C GLU A 39 17.38 -7.78 7.85
N LYS A 40 17.08 -8.27 9.05
CA LYS A 40 16.38 -9.54 9.24
C LYS A 40 14.88 -9.31 9.16
N ARG A 41 14.17 -10.11 8.35
CA ARG A 41 12.70 -10.05 8.21
C ARG A 41 12.01 -10.15 9.57
N PRO A 42 11.29 -9.10 10.00
CA PRO A 42 10.47 -9.18 11.21
C PRO A 42 9.37 -10.23 11.09
N PRO A 43 9.09 -11.01 12.15
CA PRO A 43 8.09 -12.09 12.10
C PRO A 43 6.66 -11.57 11.88
N TRP A 44 6.37 -10.32 12.28
CA TRP A 44 5.06 -9.69 12.09
C TRP A 44 4.73 -9.39 10.62
N ILE A 45 5.71 -9.39 9.71
CA ILE A 45 5.45 -9.17 8.27
C ILE A 45 4.59 -10.29 7.71
N ILE A 46 4.82 -11.53 8.14
CA ILE A 46 4.12 -12.71 7.64
C ILE A 46 2.60 -12.60 7.86
N PRO A 47 2.08 -12.43 9.10
CA PRO A 47 0.64 -12.31 9.32
C PRO A 47 0.04 -11.10 8.60
N ILE A 48 0.73 -9.95 8.54
CA ILE A 48 0.22 -8.77 7.82
C ILE A 48 0.08 -9.05 6.32
N VAL A 49 1.10 -9.66 5.70
CA VAL A 49 1.06 -10.00 4.28
C VAL A 49 -0.04 -11.04 4.01
N LEU A 50 -0.20 -12.05 4.86
CA LEU A 50 -1.25 -13.06 4.71
C LEU A 50 -2.65 -12.42 4.76
N VAL A 51 -2.91 -11.53 5.71
CA VAL A 51 -4.18 -10.79 5.79
C VAL A 51 -4.40 -9.96 4.52
N GLY A 52 -3.36 -9.25 4.05
CA GLY A 52 -3.42 -8.49 2.80
C GLY A 52 -3.75 -9.35 1.58
N LEU A 53 -3.12 -10.52 1.45
CA LEU A 53 -3.38 -11.47 0.36
C LEU A 53 -4.78 -12.06 0.44
N ILE A 54 -5.27 -12.39 1.64
CA ILE A 54 -6.65 -12.85 1.85
C ILE A 54 -7.64 -11.78 1.39
N LEU A 55 -7.42 -10.52 1.75
CA LEU A 55 -8.27 -9.41 1.31
C LEU A 55 -8.26 -9.25 -0.21
N VAL A 56 -7.11 -9.40 -0.87
CA VAL A 56 -7.03 -9.34 -2.34
C VAL A 56 -7.80 -10.50 -2.97
N THR A 57 -7.62 -11.72 -2.47
CA THR A 57 -8.36 -12.90 -2.95
C THR A 57 -9.87 -12.73 -2.74
N LEU A 58 -10.29 -12.22 -1.59
CA LEU A 58 -11.70 -11.90 -1.31
C LEU A 58 -12.24 -10.84 -2.28
N THR A 59 -11.45 -9.80 -2.57
CA THR A 59 -11.83 -8.75 -3.53
C THR A 59 -12.11 -9.33 -4.91
N TRP A 60 -11.24 -10.23 -5.40
CA TRP A 60 -11.44 -10.91 -6.68
C TRP A 60 -12.62 -11.88 -6.65
N TYR A 61 -12.78 -12.64 -5.58
CA TYR A 61 -13.94 -13.51 -5.39
C TYR A 61 -15.24 -12.70 -5.48
N LEU A 62 -15.32 -11.57 -4.78
CA LEU A 62 -16.48 -10.69 -4.82
C LEU A 62 -16.68 -10.03 -6.18
N HIS A 63 -15.61 -9.76 -6.94
CA HIS A 63 -15.72 -9.21 -8.29
C HIS A 63 -16.37 -10.22 -9.25
N PHE A 64 -16.03 -11.50 -9.15
CA PHE A 64 -16.59 -12.53 -10.02
C PHE A 64 -17.97 -13.02 -9.58
N THR A 65 -18.34 -12.83 -8.32
CA THR A 65 -19.62 -13.32 -7.77
C THR A 65 -20.67 -12.24 -7.63
N LEU A 66 -20.27 -10.99 -7.42
CA LEU A 66 -21.17 -9.85 -7.39
C LEU A 66 -21.10 -9.17 -8.76
N ASP A 67 -22.23 -9.07 -9.45
CA ASP A 67 -22.36 -8.36 -10.73
C ASP A 67 -22.35 -6.83 -10.52
N VAL A 68 -21.31 -6.34 -9.84
CA VAL A 68 -21.10 -4.92 -9.55
C VAL A 68 -20.40 -4.29 -10.73
N PRO A 69 -21.04 -3.37 -11.47
CA PRO A 69 -20.43 -2.70 -12.60
C PRO A 69 -19.12 -2.05 -12.19
N ASN A 70 -18.11 -2.11 -13.07
CA ASN A 70 -16.83 -1.41 -12.92
C ASN A 70 -15.98 -1.83 -11.69
N SER A 71 -16.33 -2.90 -10.99
CA SER A 71 -15.55 -3.48 -9.88
C SER A 71 -14.15 -3.94 -10.23
N ILE A 72 -13.89 -4.13 -11.52
CA ILE A 72 -12.57 -4.43 -12.06
C ILE A 72 -11.53 -3.35 -11.72
N TYR A 73 -11.89 -2.06 -11.71
CA TYR A 73 -10.90 -0.99 -11.47
C TYR A 73 -10.33 -1.05 -10.05
N ILE A 74 -11.21 -1.24 -9.06
CA ILE A 74 -10.79 -1.36 -7.66
C ILE A 74 -10.04 -2.68 -7.44
N ALA A 75 -10.51 -3.79 -8.02
CA ALA A 75 -9.83 -5.08 -7.90
C ALA A 75 -8.39 -5.05 -8.46
N VAL A 76 -8.20 -4.42 -9.63
CA VAL A 76 -6.87 -4.27 -10.25
C VAL A 76 -5.97 -3.34 -9.42
N LEU A 77 -6.46 -2.17 -9.02
CA LEU A 77 -5.67 -1.23 -8.20
C LEU A 77 -5.28 -1.86 -6.86
N PHE A 78 -6.20 -2.60 -6.23
CA PHE A 78 -5.95 -3.26 -4.95
C PHE A 78 -4.98 -4.43 -5.08
N SER A 79 -4.87 -5.07 -6.25
CA SER A 79 -3.90 -6.15 -6.53
C SER A 79 -2.44 -5.70 -6.47
N LEU A 80 -2.16 -4.38 -6.56
CA LEU A 80 -0.82 -3.86 -6.29
C LEU A 80 -0.36 -4.16 -4.86
N THR A 81 -1.29 -4.29 -3.92
CA THR A 81 -1.03 -4.75 -2.55
C THR A 81 -0.48 -6.16 -2.52
N ALA A 82 -1.02 -7.06 -3.37
CA ALA A 82 -0.51 -8.43 -3.47
C ALA A 82 0.90 -8.47 -4.05
N LEU A 83 1.21 -7.67 -5.09
CA LEU A 83 2.57 -7.60 -5.64
C LEU A 83 3.60 -7.19 -4.56
N LYS A 84 3.27 -6.16 -3.78
CA LYS A 84 4.11 -5.72 -2.66
C LYS A 84 4.21 -6.78 -1.57
N GLY A 85 3.10 -7.41 -1.20
CA GLY A 85 3.05 -8.47 -0.19
C GLY A 85 3.87 -9.69 -0.57
N LEU A 86 3.74 -10.17 -1.81
CA LEU A 86 4.52 -11.29 -2.33
C LEU A 86 6.02 -10.97 -2.34
N THR A 87 6.40 -9.75 -2.71
CA THR A 87 7.81 -9.31 -2.65
C THR A 87 8.33 -9.35 -1.22
N LEU A 88 7.55 -8.87 -0.24
CA LEU A 88 7.91 -8.93 1.19
C LEU A 88 8.05 -10.36 1.73
N LEU A 89 7.26 -11.31 1.20
CA LEU A 89 7.23 -12.69 1.66
C LEU A 89 8.30 -13.55 1.00
N LEU A 90 8.51 -13.40 -0.31
CA LEU A 90 9.39 -14.25 -1.12
C LEU A 90 10.79 -13.66 -1.29
N ASP A 91 10.92 -12.33 -1.35
CA ASP A 91 12.20 -11.64 -1.60
C ASP A 91 12.39 -10.43 -0.69
N TYR A 92 12.29 -10.69 0.62
CA TYR A 92 12.48 -9.66 1.63
C TYR A 92 13.85 -8.97 1.53
N GLY A 93 14.90 -9.73 1.20
CA GLY A 93 16.25 -9.19 1.09
C GLY A 93 16.38 -8.12 0.00
N ARG A 94 15.76 -8.34 -1.18
CA ARG A 94 15.73 -7.34 -2.24
C ARG A 94 14.87 -6.13 -1.85
N PHE A 95 13.72 -6.35 -1.21
CA PHE A 95 12.87 -5.28 -0.70
C PHE A 95 13.64 -4.41 0.31
N GLN A 96 14.27 -5.02 1.31
CA GLN A 96 15.02 -4.32 2.35
C GLN A 96 16.19 -3.53 1.77
N LYS A 97 16.94 -4.10 0.82
CA LYS A 97 18.02 -3.38 0.12
C LYS A 97 17.51 -2.18 -0.68
N ALA A 98 16.32 -2.26 -1.28
CA ALA A 98 15.70 -1.14 -1.96
C ALA A 98 15.33 -0.03 -0.96
N VAL A 99 14.71 -0.37 0.16
CA VAL A 99 14.38 0.57 1.24
C VAL A 99 15.64 1.23 1.82
N ALA A 100 16.66 0.44 2.17
CA ALA A 100 17.93 0.93 2.69
C ALA A 100 18.64 1.87 1.70
N ARG A 101 18.56 1.60 0.39
CA ARG A 101 19.11 2.49 -0.64
C ARG A 101 18.38 3.83 -0.67
N MET A 102 17.07 3.84 -0.49
CA MET A 102 16.26 5.06 -0.48
C MET A 102 16.50 5.91 0.77
N LEU A 103 16.72 5.26 1.92
CA LEU A 103 17.12 5.90 3.17
C LEU A 103 18.50 6.57 3.06
N ARG A 104 19.48 5.87 2.48
CA ARG A 104 20.87 6.37 2.37
C ARG A 104 21.05 7.44 1.29
N LYS A 105 20.28 7.37 0.20
CA LYS A 105 20.44 8.28 -0.94
C LYS A 105 19.85 9.65 -0.62
N ASP A 106 20.62 10.71 -0.85
CA ASP A 106 20.19 12.11 -0.74
C ASP A 106 19.49 12.44 0.60
N LYS A 107 19.95 11.85 1.71
CA LYS A 107 19.36 12.01 3.05
C LYS A 107 17.87 11.62 3.15
N GLY A 108 17.43 10.60 2.41
CA GLY A 108 16.05 10.10 2.47
C GLY A 108 15.09 10.75 1.47
N ARG A 109 15.55 11.60 0.54
CA ARG A 109 14.67 12.17 -0.52
C ARG A 109 13.92 11.12 -1.35
N GLY A 110 14.46 9.90 -1.44
CA GLY A 110 13.78 8.79 -2.10
C GLY A 110 12.46 8.39 -1.44
N ILE A 111 12.36 8.55 -0.11
CA ILE A 111 11.14 8.26 0.65
C ILE A 111 10.08 9.31 0.36
N ILE A 112 10.45 10.59 0.34
CA ILE A 112 9.56 11.70 -0.03
C ILE A 112 8.95 11.48 -1.42
N LEU A 113 9.74 11.04 -2.40
CA LEU A 113 9.24 10.74 -3.75
C LEU A 113 8.23 9.59 -3.75
N ILE A 114 8.49 8.53 -2.98
CA ILE A 114 7.53 7.43 -2.83
C ILE A 114 6.26 7.91 -2.17
N ASP A 115 6.35 8.74 -1.15
CA ASP A 115 5.20 9.25 -0.43
C ASP A 115 4.33 10.15 -1.30
N ILE A 116 4.93 11.05 -2.08
CA ILE A 116 4.21 11.80 -3.11
C ILE A 116 3.52 10.84 -4.09
N GLY A 117 4.23 9.81 -4.56
CA GLY A 117 3.67 8.79 -5.45
C GLY A 117 2.48 8.05 -4.83
N VAL A 118 2.58 7.68 -3.55
CA VAL A 118 1.53 6.99 -2.81
C VAL A 118 0.34 7.92 -2.57
N ALA A 119 0.56 9.21 -2.29
CA ALA A 119 -0.51 10.19 -2.16
C ALA A 119 -1.26 10.40 -3.48
N VAL A 120 -0.53 10.59 -4.58
CA VAL A 120 -1.14 10.72 -5.92
C VAL A 120 -1.92 9.45 -6.27
N PHE A 121 -1.37 8.28 -5.99
CA PHE A 121 -2.08 7.01 -6.16
C PHE A 121 -3.36 6.94 -5.31
N GLY A 122 -3.30 7.35 -4.04
CA GLY A 122 -4.46 7.42 -3.16
C GLY A 122 -5.55 8.36 -3.71
N LEU A 123 -5.15 9.51 -4.23
CA LEU A 123 -6.06 10.46 -4.88
C LEU A 123 -6.71 9.84 -6.13
N ILE A 124 -5.95 9.15 -6.97
CA ILE A 124 -6.47 8.44 -8.15
C ILE A 124 -7.52 7.41 -7.73
N VAL A 125 -7.22 6.59 -6.71
CA VAL A 125 -8.17 5.60 -6.17
C VAL A 125 -9.46 6.26 -5.72
N LEU A 126 -9.38 7.40 -4.99
CA LEU A 126 -10.56 8.13 -4.55
C LEU A 126 -11.37 8.68 -5.73
N VAL A 127 -10.72 9.33 -6.70
CA VAL A 127 -11.38 9.86 -7.90
C VAL A 127 -12.08 8.75 -8.66
N VAL A 128 -11.39 7.63 -8.90
CA VAL A 128 -12.00 6.45 -9.53
C VAL A 128 -13.19 5.95 -8.71
N THR A 129 -13.04 5.88 -7.38
CA THR A 129 -14.11 5.39 -6.51
C THR A 129 -15.36 6.27 -6.60
N PHE A 130 -15.23 7.60 -6.56
CA PHE A 130 -16.36 8.53 -6.62
C PHE A 130 -16.98 8.72 -8.00
N LEU A 131 -16.21 8.53 -9.08
CA LEU A 131 -16.74 8.64 -10.44
C LEU A 131 -17.43 7.34 -10.90
N VAL A 132 -17.07 6.21 -10.29
CA VAL A 132 -17.52 4.88 -10.72
C VAL A 132 -18.66 4.33 -9.85
N TYR A 133 -18.76 4.76 -8.58
CA TYR A 133 -19.74 4.28 -7.59
C TYR A 133 -20.50 5.41 -6.92
#